data_AF-A0A356DX47-F1
#
_entry.id   AF-A0A356DX47-F1
#
_cell.length_a   1.000
_cell.length_b   1.000
_cell.length_c   1.000
_cell.angle_alpha   90.00
_cell.angle_beta   90.00
_cell.angle_gamma   90.00
#
_symmetry.space_group_name_H-M   'P 1'
#
loop_
_entity.id
_entity.type
_entity.pdbx_description
1 polymer ?
#
loop_
_entity_poly.entity_id
_entity_poly.type
_entity_poly.pdbx_seq_one_letter_code
_entity_poly.pdbx_strand_id
1 'polypeptide(L)'
;ISDLIGVGEPKKISAFDVWLFDKNDIQTVTKVIMSKHAFNDPVISQRLEIRGEPILAEPGKLFRLETATLRMEGRIVDVSYGDLPLPEDSYFQRNTIELAVYRK
;
A
#
# COMPACT_ATOMS: atom_id res chain seq x y z
N ILE A 1 7.59 2.00 4.21
CA ILE A 1 6.79 1.27 5.23
C ILE A 1 6.01 2.30 6.01
N SER A 2 4.70 2.10 6.09
CA SER A 2 3.75 3.12 6.58
C SER A 2 3.19 2.76 7.93
N ASP A 3 3.06 1.46 8.18
CA ASP A 3 2.57 0.91 9.44
C ASP A 3 3.21 -0.46 9.71
N LEU A 4 3.35 -0.78 10.99
CA LEU A 4 3.81 -2.06 11.50
C LEU A 4 2.86 -2.51 12.61
N ILE A 5 2.69 -3.81 12.78
CA ILE A 5 1.92 -4.38 13.88
C ILE A 5 2.78 -5.32 14.74
N GLY A 6 2.51 -5.35 16.04
CA GLY A 6 3.26 -6.19 16.98
C GLY A 6 4.71 -5.71 17.21
N VAL A 7 5.55 -6.62 17.72
CA VAL A 7 6.94 -6.33 18.09
C VAL A 7 7.91 -7.40 17.57
N GLY A 8 9.21 -7.09 17.60
CA GLY A 8 10.29 -8.01 17.25
C GLY A 8 10.55 -8.19 15.75
N GLU A 9 11.60 -8.93 15.43
CA GLU A 9 12.01 -9.23 14.05
C GLU A 9 11.45 -10.60 13.57
N PRO A 10 11.23 -10.79 12.26
CA PRO A 10 11.20 -9.75 11.24
C PRO A 10 10.05 -8.77 11.48
N LYS A 11 10.18 -7.51 11.07
CA LYS A 11 9.09 -6.52 11.13
C LYS A 11 7.83 -7.02 10.39
N LYS A 12 6.67 -6.87 11.03
CA LYS A 12 5.37 -7.31 10.50
C LYS A 12 4.68 -6.10 9.87
N ILE A 13 4.81 -5.97 8.55
CA ILE A 13 4.33 -4.82 7.79
C ILE A 13 2.81 -4.93 7.61
N SER A 14 2.07 -3.99 8.18
CA SER A 14 0.61 -3.86 8.02
C SER A 14 0.24 -2.88 6.91
N ALA A 15 1.10 -1.91 6.58
CA ALA A 15 0.89 -1.01 5.44
C ALA A 15 2.19 -0.47 4.84
N PHE A 16 2.18 -0.17 3.54
CA PHE A 16 3.29 0.45 2.83
C PHE A 16 2.84 1.38 1.70
N ASP A 17 3.65 2.41 1.43
CA ASP A 17 3.36 3.42 0.41
C ASP A 17 3.88 3.01 -0.97
N VAL A 18 3.10 3.27 -2.00
CA VAL A 18 3.51 3.30 -3.41
C VAL A 18 3.35 4.73 -3.89
N TRP A 19 4.42 5.33 -4.42
CA TRP A 19 4.42 6.74 -4.82
C TRP A 19 5.03 6.95 -6.20
N LEU A 20 4.57 7.99 -6.88
CA LEU A 20 5.06 8.41 -8.19
C LEU A 20 5.58 9.84 -8.11
N PHE A 21 6.84 10.02 -8.49
CA PHE A 21 7.50 11.32 -8.62
C PHE A 21 7.84 11.59 -10.07
N ASP A 22 7.61 12.82 -10.50
CA ASP A 22 7.92 13.32 -11.84
C ASP A 22 8.74 14.58 -11.71
N LYS A 23 9.91 14.62 -12.34
CA LYS A 23 10.81 15.78 -12.26
C LYS A 23 10.19 17.09 -12.76
N ASN A 24 9.17 17.01 -13.60
CA ASN A 24 8.48 18.18 -14.17
C ASN A 24 7.21 18.54 -13.39
N ASP A 25 6.94 17.84 -12.29
CA ASP A 25 5.78 18.06 -11.43
C ASP A 25 6.26 18.30 -9.98
N ILE A 26 5.68 19.29 -9.32
CA ILE A 26 6.02 19.58 -7.91
C ILE A 26 5.28 18.66 -6.95
N GLN A 27 4.26 17.94 -7.42
CA GLN A 27 3.46 17.03 -6.60
C GLN A 27 3.98 15.59 -6.70
N THR A 28 4.12 14.95 -5.54
CA THR A 28 4.27 13.49 -5.44
C THR A 28 2.90 12.90 -5.12
N VAL A 29 2.45 11.95 -5.93
CA VAL A 29 1.21 11.22 -5.65
C VAL A 29 1.55 9.96 -4.88
N THR A 30 0.81 9.68 -3.80
CA THR A 30 1.03 8.53 -2.92
C THR A 30 -0.26 7.74 -2.74
N LYS A 31 -0.15 6.41 -2.84
CA LYS A 31 -1.16 5.45 -2.40
C LYS A 31 -0.60 4.65 -1.22
N VAL A 32 -1.44 4.31 -0.26
CA VAL A 32 -1.06 3.49 0.90
C VAL A 32 -1.72 2.13 0.76
N ILE A 33 -0.94 1.10 0.46
CA ILE A 33 -1.42 -0.28 0.40
C ILE A 33 -1.52 -0.82 1.82
N MET A 34 -2.72 -1.21 2.25
CA MET A 34 -3.03 -1.63 3.61
C MET A 34 -3.44 -3.10 3.68
N SER A 35 -3.03 -3.78 4.75
CA SER A 35 -3.60 -5.07 5.12
C SER A 35 -5.09 -4.93 5.41
N LYS A 36 -5.84 -6.04 5.32
CA LYS A 36 -7.29 -6.02 5.57
C LYS A 36 -7.61 -5.60 6.99
N HIS A 37 -6.78 -5.95 7.98
CA HIS A 37 -6.91 -5.43 9.34
C HIS A 37 -6.73 -3.91 9.39
N ALA A 38 -5.63 -3.40 8.83
CA ALA A 38 -5.31 -1.96 8.90
C ALA A 38 -6.33 -1.10 8.16
N PHE A 39 -6.87 -1.59 7.05
CA PHE A 39 -7.91 -0.90 6.27
C PHE A 39 -9.26 -0.86 6.98
N ASN A 40 -9.61 -1.91 7.73
CA ASN A 40 -10.91 -2.00 8.41
C ASN A 40 -10.89 -1.42 9.84
N ASP A 41 -9.71 -1.17 10.42
CA ASP A 41 -9.59 -0.42 11.66
C ASP A 41 -9.68 1.09 11.35
N PRO A 42 -10.74 1.79 11.82
CA PRO A 42 -10.96 3.20 11.46
C PRO A 42 -9.86 4.12 12.01
N VAL A 43 -9.25 3.78 13.14
CA VAL A 43 -8.18 4.59 13.75
C VAL A 43 -6.90 4.44 12.96
N ILE A 44 -6.56 3.22 12.52
CA ILE A 44 -5.38 2.96 11.69
C ILE A 44 -5.59 3.57 10.30
N SER A 45 -6.72 3.30 9.64
CA SER A 45 -7.03 3.82 8.30
C SER A 45 -6.96 5.35 8.27
N GLN A 46 -7.65 6.03 9.20
CA GLN A 46 -7.66 7.49 9.26
C GLN A 46 -6.26 8.08 9.48
N ARG A 47 -5.43 7.44 10.32
CA ARG A 47 -4.04 7.87 10.52
C ARG A 47 -3.22 7.76 9.23
N LEU A 48 -3.43 6.69 8.47
CA LEU A 48 -2.67 6.40 7.26
C LEU A 48 -3.16 7.17 6.03
N GLU A 49 -4.43 7.58 5.99
CA GLU A 49 -4.99 8.49 4.97
C GLU A 49 -4.20 9.80 4.83
N ILE A 50 -3.59 10.27 5.93
CA ILE A 50 -2.75 11.49 5.94
C ILE A 50 -1.50 11.32 5.05
N ARG A 51 -1.04 10.09 4.81
CA ARG A 51 0.13 9.81 3.97
C ARG A 51 -0.21 9.70 2.48
N GLY A 52 -1.44 9.31 2.16
CA GLY A 52 -1.89 9.07 0.79
C GLY A 52 -3.20 8.29 0.77
N GLU A 53 -3.76 8.10 -0.44
CA GLU A 53 -5.04 7.42 -0.59
C GLU A 53 -4.93 5.92 -0.20
N PRO A 54 -5.78 5.44 0.73
CA PRO A 54 -5.81 4.04 1.13
C PRO A 54 -6.25 3.11 0.01
N ILE A 55 -5.52 2.01 -0.15
CA ILE A 55 -5.87 0.90 -1.03
C ILE A 55 -5.86 -0.38 -0.21
N LEU A 56 -7.02 -1.04 -0.13
CA LEU A 56 -7.10 -2.39 0.43
C LEU A 56 -6.26 -3.35 -0.44
N ALA A 57 -5.36 -4.09 0.21
CA ALA A 57 -4.57 -5.11 -0.45
C ALA A 57 -5.40 -6.36 -0.77
N GLU A 58 -5.97 -6.38 -1.96
CA GLU A 58 -6.80 -7.48 -2.46
C GLU A 58 -6.29 -7.93 -3.83
N PRO A 59 -6.11 -9.25 -4.08
CA PRO A 59 -5.75 -9.75 -5.40
C PRO A 59 -6.73 -9.27 -6.49
N GLY A 60 -6.18 -8.80 -7.61
CA GLY A 60 -6.94 -8.18 -8.70
C GLY A 60 -7.23 -6.69 -8.51
N LYS A 61 -6.96 -6.10 -7.34
CA LYS A 61 -7.13 -4.66 -7.12
C LYS A 61 -6.24 -3.86 -8.06
N LEU A 62 -6.87 -2.97 -8.82
CA LEU A 62 -6.19 -1.99 -9.67
C LEU A 62 -6.12 -0.65 -8.97
N PHE A 63 -5.01 0.06 -9.13
CA PHE A 63 -4.83 1.43 -8.67
C PHE A 63 -3.98 2.22 -9.66
N ARG A 64 -4.08 3.55 -9.62
CA ARG A 64 -3.39 4.44 -10.55
C ARG A 64 -2.80 5.63 -9.84
N LEU A 65 -1.61 6.04 -10.26
CA LEU A 65 -0.97 7.29 -9.86
C LEU A 65 -0.71 8.10 -11.12
N GLU A 66 -0.91 9.41 -11.04
CA GLU A 66 -0.69 10.32 -12.16
C GLU A 66 -0.01 11.59 -11.72
N THR A 67 0.94 12.02 -12.52
CA THR A 67 1.53 13.35 -12.47
C THR A 67 1.19 14.10 -13.75
N ALA A 68 1.83 15.26 -13.94
CA ALA A 68 1.80 16.01 -15.18
C ALA A 68 2.19 15.16 -16.40
N THR A 69 3.33 14.43 -16.35
CA THR A 69 3.88 13.73 -17.53
C THR A 69 3.89 12.21 -17.43
N LEU A 70 3.58 11.64 -16.27
CA LEU A 70 3.62 10.19 -16.05
C LEU A 70 2.26 9.65 -15.60
N ARG A 71 2.00 8.42 -15.99
CA ARG A 71 0.93 7.58 -15.48
C ARG A 71 1.53 6.26 -15.03
N MET A 72 1.27 5.87 -13.79
CA MET A 72 1.56 4.53 -13.31
C MET A 72 0.26 3.77 -13.05
N GLU A 73 0.17 2.57 -13.60
CA GLU A 73 -0.90 1.61 -13.33
C GLU A 73 -0.33 0.49 -12.47
N GLY A 74 -1.02 0.18 -11.36
CA GLY A 74 -0.65 -0.86 -10.43
C GLY A 74 -1.72 -1.92 -10.33
N ARG A 75 -1.30 -3.18 -10.24
CA ARG A 75 -2.17 -4.33 -9.98
C ARG A 75 -1.61 -5.15 -8.83
N ILE A 76 -2.44 -5.38 -7.82
CA ILE A 76 -2.13 -6.35 -6.77
C ILE A 76 -2.41 -7.73 -7.33
N VAL A 77 -1.39 -8.58 -7.46
CA VAL A 77 -1.47 -9.90 -8.08
C VAL A 77 -1.75 -10.98 -7.04
N ASP A 78 -1.05 -10.92 -5.91
CA ASP A 78 -1.13 -11.91 -4.84
C ASP A 78 -0.92 -11.25 -3.48
N VAL A 79 -1.64 -11.74 -2.48
CA VAL A 79 -1.54 -11.29 -1.10
C VAL A 79 -1.61 -12.52 -0.20
N SER A 80 -0.64 -12.65 0.69
CA SER A 80 -0.69 -13.60 1.81
C SER A 80 -0.34 -12.88 3.10
N TYR A 81 -1.11 -13.17 4.13
CA TYR A 81 -0.87 -12.68 5.48
C TYR A 81 -0.10 -13.72 6.28
N GLY A 82 0.58 -13.29 7.33
CA GLY A 82 1.34 -14.21 8.18
C GLY A 82 0.52 -14.77 9.34
N ASP A 83 0.94 -15.96 9.82
CA ASP A 83 0.15 -16.81 10.72
C ASP A 83 0.57 -16.69 12.21
N LEU A 84 1.21 -15.58 12.57
CA LEU A 84 1.58 -15.33 13.98
C LEU A 84 0.32 -14.98 14.79
N PRO A 85 0.34 -15.15 16.13
CA PRO A 85 -0.77 -14.79 17.01
C PRO A 85 -0.89 -13.26 17.16
N LEU A 86 -1.19 -12.60 16.05
CA LEU A 86 -1.58 -11.20 15.88
C LEU A 86 -3.01 -11.18 15.31
N PRO A 87 -3.68 -10.02 15.22
CA PRO A 87 -4.98 -9.95 14.57
C PRO A 87 -4.97 -10.59 13.17
N GLU A 88 -6.08 -11.19 12.77
CA GLU A 88 -6.22 -11.85 11.47
C GLU A 88 -5.98 -10.85 10.32
N ASP A 89 -5.37 -11.34 9.23
CA ASP A 89 -5.08 -10.55 8.03
C ASP A 89 -4.33 -9.23 8.29
N SER A 90 -3.47 -9.21 9.32
CA SER A 90 -2.92 -7.96 9.84
C SER A 90 -1.59 -7.51 9.28
N TYR A 91 -0.77 -8.43 8.80
CA TYR A 91 0.52 -8.10 8.21
C TYR A 91 0.86 -9.02 7.05
N PHE A 92 1.56 -8.47 6.07
CA PHE A 92 1.95 -9.19 4.86
C PHE A 92 3.07 -10.19 5.17
N GLN A 93 2.83 -11.45 4.82
CA GLN A 93 3.88 -12.44 4.60
C GLN A 93 4.44 -12.30 3.18
N ARG A 94 3.57 -12.04 2.20
CA ARG A 94 3.92 -11.69 0.82
C ARG A 94 2.84 -10.78 0.23
N ASN A 95 3.27 -9.78 -0.54
CA ASN A 95 2.40 -8.99 -1.38
C ASN A 95 3.11 -8.79 -2.73
N THR A 96 2.48 -9.21 -3.83
CA THR A 96 3.04 -9.09 -5.18
C THR A 96 2.24 -8.04 -5.93
N ILE A 97 2.94 -6.99 -6.38
CA ILE A 97 2.36 -5.88 -7.14
C ILE A 97 3.08 -5.77 -8.48
N GLU A 98 2.31 -5.74 -9.56
CA GLU A 98 2.79 -5.37 -10.88
C GLU A 98 2.60 -3.86 -11.07
N LEU A 99 3.63 -3.19 -11.58
CA LEU A 99 3.60 -1.76 -11.89
C LEU A 99 3.99 -1.57 -13.34
N ALA A 100 3.19 -0.79 -14.07
CA ALA A 100 3.50 -0.34 -15.42
C ALA A 100 3.47 1.18 -15.46
N VAL A 101 4.53 1.80 -16.00
CA VAL A 101 4.68 3.25 -16.07
C VAL A 101 4.73 3.70 -17.52
N TYR A 102 3.91 4.69 -17.83
CA TYR A 102 3.75 5.25 -19.16
C TYR A 102 3.99 6.76 -19.13
N ARG A 103 4.59 7.27 -20.20
CA ARG A 103 4.59 8.71 -20.46
C ARG A 103 3.22 9.12 -21.00
N LYS A 104 2.68 10.22 -20.49
CA LYS A 104 1.46 10.85 -20.98
C LYS A 104 1.74 11.68 -22.23
#